data_AF-A0A9Q5JGB3-F1
#
_entry.id   AF-A0A9Q5JGB3-F1
#
_cell.length_a   1.000
_cell.length_b   1.000
_cell.length_c   1.000
_cell.angle_alpha   90.00
_cell.angle_beta   90.00
_cell.angle_gamma   90.00
#
_symmetry.space_group_name_H-M   'P 1'
#
loop_
_entity.id
_entity.type
_entity.pdbx_description
1 polymer ?
#
loop_
_entity_poly.entity_id
_entity_poly.type
_entity_poly.pdbx_seq_one_letter_code
_entity_poly.pdbx_strand_id
1 'polypeptide(L)'
;MNKGRVEAFTDAVVAIIMTIMVLEFKTPEEPTLEALFSEAPYLFAYIVSFVFICVAWYNHHYMFALADRISKRTFWINNFWMFTMSLLPMAAAWAGNSIDDRVPEYFYIVIFFLWSLAYLFLTKSIAKDLDVTSPEKAAKIRSMPPYKFMTSILFPIAIIVATVAVYFFPPSGLLLTFLELIYMAFNTTPDSDRIEGME
;
A
#
# COMPACT_ATOMS: atom_id res chain seq x y z
N MET A 1 -21.97 5.99 -10.56
CA MET A 1 -21.03 7.11 -10.75
C MET A 1 -20.20 6.80 -11.98
N ASN A 2 -19.71 7.81 -12.70
CA ASN A 2 -18.77 7.57 -13.80
C ASN A 2 -17.48 6.96 -13.20
N LYS A 3 -17.15 5.73 -13.58
CA LYS A 3 -16.00 4.98 -13.08
C LYS A 3 -14.69 5.72 -13.36
N GLY A 4 -14.47 6.11 -14.61
CA GLY A 4 -13.24 6.79 -15.04
C GLY A 4 -12.97 8.09 -14.27
N ARG A 5 -14.00 8.84 -13.87
CA ARG A 5 -13.82 10.04 -13.01
C ARG A 5 -13.32 9.71 -11.60
N VAL A 6 -13.78 8.59 -11.00
CA VAL A 6 -13.34 8.18 -9.67
C VAL A 6 -11.92 7.64 -9.72
N GLU A 7 -11.62 6.86 -10.77
CA GLU A 7 -10.30 6.31 -11.04
C GLU A 7 -9.27 7.43 -11.26
N ALA A 8 -9.53 8.35 -12.19
CA ALA A 8 -8.64 9.49 -12.46
C ALA A 8 -8.40 10.39 -11.22
N PHE A 9 -9.42 10.58 -10.37
CA PHE A 9 -9.24 11.29 -9.11
C PHE A 9 -8.34 10.51 -8.14
N THR A 10 -8.51 9.20 -8.06
CA THR A 10 -7.70 8.32 -7.19
C THR A 10 -6.25 8.32 -7.66
N ASP A 11 -6.00 8.19 -8.96
CA ASP A 11 -4.65 8.24 -9.55
C ASP A 11 -3.97 9.58 -9.27
N ALA A 12 -4.69 10.70 -9.42
CA ALA A 12 -4.15 12.03 -9.13
C ALA A 12 -3.75 12.16 -7.64
N VAL A 13 -4.57 11.67 -6.72
CA VAL A 13 -4.24 11.70 -5.28
C VAL A 13 -3.04 10.81 -4.97
N VAL A 14 -2.99 9.59 -5.52
CA VAL A 14 -1.85 8.67 -5.32
C VAL A 14 -0.55 9.24 -5.88
N ALA A 15 -0.58 9.87 -7.06
CA ALA A 15 0.58 10.52 -7.65
C ALA A 15 1.10 11.69 -6.80
N ILE A 16 0.20 12.48 -6.19
CA ILE A 16 0.58 13.55 -5.26
C ILE A 16 1.24 12.95 -4.00
N ILE A 17 0.65 11.90 -3.41
CA ILE A 17 1.23 11.24 -2.22
C ILE A 17 2.64 10.74 -2.53
N MET A 18 2.82 10.09 -3.68
CA MET A 18 4.12 9.56 -4.13
C MET A 18 5.18 10.67 -4.23
N THR A 19 4.82 11.84 -4.75
CA THR A 19 5.76 12.96 -4.92
C THR A 19 5.99 13.76 -3.64
N ILE A 20 5.03 13.81 -2.70
CA ILE A 20 5.21 14.47 -1.41
C ILE A 20 6.15 13.66 -0.50
N MET A 21 6.21 12.33 -0.63
CA MET A 21 7.09 11.51 0.24
C MET A 21 8.56 11.91 0.21
N VAL A 22 9.08 12.37 -0.94
CA VAL A 22 10.48 12.79 -1.02
C VAL A 22 10.71 14.12 -0.31
N LEU A 23 9.67 14.95 -0.12
CA LEU A 23 9.79 16.25 0.54
C LEU A 23 10.03 16.12 2.04
N GLU A 24 9.65 14.99 2.63
CA GLU A 24 9.95 14.68 4.02
C GLU A 24 11.44 14.30 4.22
N PHE A 25 12.17 14.00 3.13
CA PHE A 25 13.62 13.77 3.17
C PHE A 25 14.34 15.08 3.34
N LYS A 26 14.89 15.30 4.54
CA LYS A 26 15.67 16.49 4.82
C LYS A 26 17.06 16.36 4.20
N THR A 27 17.49 17.40 3.51
CA THR A 27 18.88 17.50 3.06
C THR A 27 19.80 17.46 4.29
N PRO A 28 20.90 16.68 4.26
CA PRO A 28 21.89 16.69 5.33
C PRO A 28 22.40 18.10 5.62
N GLU A 29 22.66 18.42 6.89
CA GLU A 29 23.14 19.74 7.30
C GLU A 29 24.54 20.03 6.75
N GLU A 30 25.39 19.01 6.70
CA GLU A 30 26.75 19.11 6.17
C GLU A 30 26.83 18.63 4.72
N PRO A 31 27.59 19.33 3.86
CA PRO A 31 27.79 18.93 2.46
C PRO A 31 28.85 17.81 2.32
N THR A 32 28.72 16.74 3.10
CA THR A 32 29.65 15.59 3.12
C THR A 32 28.95 14.29 2.73
N LEU A 33 29.70 13.33 2.19
CA LEU A 33 29.16 11.99 1.89
C LEU A 33 28.77 11.25 3.17
N GLU A 34 29.50 11.47 4.27
CA GLU A 34 29.19 10.88 5.57
C GLU A 34 27.82 11.33 6.08
N ALA A 35 27.53 12.64 6.01
CA ALA A 35 26.23 13.18 6.36
C ALA A 35 25.10 12.69 5.43
N LEU A 36 25.40 12.37 4.17
CA LEU A 36 24.41 11.72 3.29
C LEU A 36 24.17 10.25 3.71
N PHE A 37 25.23 9.52 4.08
CA PHE A 37 25.10 8.13 4.52
C PHE A 37 24.44 7.99 5.89
N SER A 38 24.52 9.00 6.77
CA SER A 38 23.77 9.00 8.03
C SER A 38 22.25 9.01 7.82
N GLU A 39 21.78 9.51 6.68
CA GLU A 39 20.36 9.51 6.29
C GLU A 39 19.91 8.19 5.62
N ALA A 40 20.78 7.18 5.52
CA ALA A 40 20.44 5.90 4.92
C ALA A 40 19.20 5.21 5.54
N PRO A 41 18.97 5.23 6.87
CA PRO A 41 17.77 4.67 7.48
C PRO A 41 16.49 5.36 6.98
N TYR A 42 16.52 6.69 6.86
CA TYR A 42 15.43 7.43 6.27
C TYR A 42 15.22 7.03 4.81
N LEU A 43 16.28 7.04 4.01
CA LEU A 43 16.20 6.70 2.59
C LEU A 43 15.62 5.30 2.39
N PHE A 44 15.97 4.35 3.26
CA PHE A 44 15.39 3.02 3.27
C PHE A 44 13.89 3.06 3.57
N ALA A 45 13.44 3.72 4.64
CA ALA A 45 12.01 3.85 4.96
C ALA A 45 11.20 4.51 3.82
N TYR A 46 11.79 5.52 3.17
CA TYR A 46 11.25 6.14 1.96
C TYR A 46 11.11 5.13 0.81
N ILE A 47 12.16 4.37 0.48
CA ILE A 47 12.15 3.38 -0.61
C ILE A 47 11.08 2.31 -0.34
N VAL A 48 11.01 1.78 0.90
CA VAL A 48 10.00 0.80 1.29
C VAL A 48 8.60 1.34 1.03
N SER A 49 8.35 2.59 1.44
CA SER A 49 7.04 3.23 1.29
C SER A 49 6.73 3.62 -0.16
N PHE A 50 7.74 3.93 -0.97
CA PHE A 50 7.59 4.18 -2.40
C PHE A 50 7.20 2.92 -3.15
N VAL A 51 7.92 1.82 -2.90
CA VAL A 51 7.59 0.51 -3.47
C VAL A 51 6.21 0.06 -3.01
N PHE A 52 5.86 0.30 -1.73
CA PHE A 52 4.52 0.05 -1.20
C PHE A 52 3.45 0.72 -2.05
N ILE A 53 3.57 2.04 -2.29
CA ILE A 53 2.59 2.81 -3.06
C ILE A 53 2.49 2.28 -4.50
N CYS A 54 3.61 1.95 -5.13
CA CYS A 54 3.63 1.37 -6.48
C CYS A 54 2.86 0.04 -6.56
N VAL A 55 3.15 -0.89 -5.64
CA VAL A 55 2.46 -2.20 -5.57
C VAL A 55 0.98 -2.01 -5.27
N ALA A 56 0.66 -1.14 -4.31
CA ALA A 56 -0.69 -0.79 -3.92
C ALA A 56 -1.51 -0.23 -5.09
N TRP A 57 -0.94 0.74 -5.81
CA TRP A 57 -1.54 1.37 -6.97
C TRP A 57 -1.73 0.38 -8.13
N TYR A 58 -0.72 -0.44 -8.44
CA TYR A 58 -0.80 -1.44 -9.50
C TYR A 58 -1.98 -2.41 -9.27
N ASN A 59 -2.08 -2.95 -8.06
CA ASN A 59 -3.17 -3.85 -7.70
C ASN A 59 -4.52 -3.13 -7.62
N HIS A 60 -4.54 -1.84 -7.26
CA HIS A 60 -5.75 -1.03 -7.25
C HIS A 60 -6.27 -0.78 -8.68
N HIS A 61 -5.38 -0.39 -9.58
CA HIS A 61 -5.70 -0.17 -10.99
C HIS A 61 -6.28 -1.45 -11.63
N TYR A 62 -5.66 -2.61 -11.39
CA TYR A 62 -6.16 -3.90 -11.89
C TYR A 62 -7.61 -4.18 -11.45
N MET A 63 -7.93 -4.04 -10.16
CA MET A 63 -9.29 -4.30 -9.67
C MET A 63 -10.31 -3.24 -10.14
N PHE A 64 -9.89 -1.98 -10.33
CA PHE A 64 -10.74 -0.92 -10.88
C PHE A 64 -11.02 -1.14 -12.37
N ALA A 65 -10.03 -1.57 -13.14
CA ALA A 65 -10.19 -1.93 -14.54
C ALA A 65 -11.24 -3.04 -14.72
N LEU A 66 -11.27 -4.05 -13.83
CA LEU A 66 -12.28 -5.12 -13.82
C LEU A 66 -13.68 -4.66 -13.36
N ALA A 67 -13.80 -3.58 -12.60
CA ALA A 67 -15.09 -3.12 -12.08
C ALA A 67 -16.01 -2.62 -13.20
N ASP A 68 -17.29 -3.05 -13.22
CA ASP A 68 -18.30 -2.56 -14.17
C ASP A 68 -18.82 -1.16 -13.78
N ARG A 69 -18.91 -0.90 -12.48
CA ARG A 69 -19.33 0.40 -11.93
C ARG A 69 -18.74 0.61 -10.53
N ILE A 70 -18.67 1.88 -10.11
CA ILE A 70 -18.36 2.23 -8.72
C ILE A 70 -19.66 2.57 -7.98
N SER A 71 -20.01 1.73 -6.99
CA SER A 71 -21.14 1.97 -6.08
C SER A 71 -20.80 3.03 -5.03
N LYS A 72 -21.81 3.63 -4.38
CA LYS A 72 -21.61 4.60 -3.29
C LYS A 72 -20.78 4.03 -2.14
N ARG A 73 -20.95 2.73 -1.83
CA ARG A 73 -20.19 2.02 -0.82
C ARG A 73 -18.71 1.92 -1.21
N THR A 74 -18.45 1.43 -2.42
CA THR A 74 -17.09 1.31 -2.97
C THR A 74 -16.40 2.68 -3.02
N PHE A 75 -17.12 3.75 -3.37
CA PHE A 75 -16.58 5.12 -3.35
C PHE A 75 -16.08 5.54 -1.96
N TRP A 76 -16.87 5.36 -0.90
CA TRP A 76 -16.43 5.75 0.45
C TRP A 76 -15.29 4.90 0.97
N ILE A 77 -15.28 3.59 0.68
CA ILE A 77 -14.18 2.72 1.04
C ILE A 77 -12.90 3.13 0.30
N ASN A 78 -13.00 3.50 -0.98
CA ASN A 78 -11.87 4.03 -1.75
C ASN A 78 -11.30 5.32 -1.14
N ASN A 79 -12.15 6.23 -0.67
CA ASN A 79 -11.70 7.44 0.01
C ASN A 79 -11.02 7.14 1.36
N PHE A 80 -11.52 6.16 2.11
CA PHE A 80 -10.85 5.70 3.32
C PHE A 80 -9.48 5.08 3.01
N TRP A 81 -9.38 4.30 1.94
CA TRP A 81 -8.10 3.77 1.45
C TRP A 81 -7.12 4.88 1.07
N MET A 82 -7.56 5.89 0.29
CA MET A 82 -6.73 7.06 -0.03
C MET A 82 -6.31 7.84 1.21
N PHE A 83 -7.19 7.98 2.21
CA PHE A 83 -6.85 8.59 3.48
C PHE A 83 -5.72 7.84 4.19
N THR A 84 -5.81 6.50 4.29
CA THR A 84 -4.73 5.70 4.89
C THR A 84 -3.41 5.81 4.11
N MET A 85 -3.48 5.86 2.77
CA MET A 85 -2.30 6.12 1.92
C MET A 85 -1.67 7.47 2.21
N SER A 86 -2.47 8.51 2.44
CA SER A 86 -1.97 9.88 2.67
C SER A 86 -1.18 10.03 3.98
N LEU A 87 -1.27 9.06 4.89
CA LEU A 87 -0.52 9.05 6.15
C LEU A 87 0.87 8.41 6.02
N LEU A 88 1.14 7.70 4.91
CA LEU A 88 2.41 7.02 4.68
C LEU A 88 3.64 7.96 4.66
N PRO A 89 3.61 9.16 4.04
CA PRO A 89 4.77 10.06 4.04
C PRO A 89 5.24 10.36 5.46
N MET A 90 4.31 10.76 6.33
CA MET A 90 4.59 11.06 7.74
C MET A 90 5.04 9.81 8.50
N ALA A 91 4.39 8.67 8.30
CA ALA A 91 4.76 7.42 8.99
C ALA A 91 6.18 6.96 8.62
N ALA A 92 6.51 7.00 7.33
CA ALA A 92 7.81 6.62 6.80
C ALA A 92 8.90 7.57 7.30
N ALA A 93 8.63 8.88 7.28
CA ALA A 93 9.57 9.88 7.77
C ALA A 93 9.84 9.73 9.26
N TRP A 94 8.81 9.45 10.06
CA TRP A 94 8.98 9.27 11.50
C TRP A 94 9.74 7.98 11.82
N ALA A 95 9.40 6.86 11.17
CA ALA A 95 10.12 5.60 11.34
C ALA A 95 11.58 5.70 10.88
N GLY A 96 11.84 6.37 9.75
CA GLY A 96 13.17 6.56 9.20
C GLY A 96 14.08 7.44 10.06
N ASN A 97 13.56 8.56 10.59
CA ASN A 97 14.31 9.48 11.46
C ASN A 97 14.55 8.92 12.88
N SER A 98 13.76 7.93 13.29
CA SER A 98 13.78 7.36 14.63
C SER A 98 13.81 5.83 14.54
N ILE A 99 14.74 5.32 13.72
CA ILE A 99 14.81 3.91 13.32
C ILE A 99 15.05 2.94 14.49
N ASP A 100 15.66 3.44 15.58
CA ASP A 100 15.92 2.67 16.81
C ASP A 100 14.80 2.81 17.86
N ASP A 101 13.77 3.61 17.59
CA ASP A 101 12.64 3.81 18.48
C ASP A 101 11.45 2.92 18.08
N ARG A 102 10.79 2.34 19.09
CA ARG A 102 9.66 1.42 18.87
C ARG A 102 8.37 2.12 18.43
N VAL A 103 8.10 3.30 18.99
CA VAL A 103 6.82 4.00 18.79
C VAL A 103 6.59 4.41 17.33
N PRO A 104 7.57 5.02 16.63
CA PRO A 104 7.44 5.35 15.21
C PRO A 104 7.17 4.13 14.34
N GLU A 105 7.83 3.02 14.66
CA GLU A 105 7.66 1.76 13.93
C GLU A 105 6.28 1.13 14.17
N TYR A 106 5.80 1.11 15.42
CA TYR A 106 4.43 0.68 15.69
C TYR A 106 3.40 1.56 15.00
N PHE A 107 3.65 2.86 14.93
CA PHE A 107 2.82 3.78 14.17
C PHE A 107 2.79 3.40 12.68
N TYR A 108 3.95 3.11 12.09
CA TYR A 108 4.04 2.62 10.70
C TYR A 108 3.23 1.33 10.48
N ILE A 109 3.37 0.34 11.37
CA ILE A 109 2.60 -0.92 11.33
C ILE A 109 1.08 -0.65 11.43
N VAL A 110 0.65 0.29 12.29
CA VAL A 110 -0.77 0.66 12.41
C VAL A 110 -1.29 1.26 11.11
N ILE A 111 -0.53 2.15 10.46
CA ILE A 111 -0.92 2.72 9.16
C ILE A 111 -1.01 1.64 8.09
N PHE A 112 -0.03 0.73 8.02
CA PHE A 112 -0.05 -0.41 7.11
C PHE A 112 -1.27 -1.31 7.36
N PHE A 113 -1.58 -1.61 8.63
CA PHE A 113 -2.75 -2.41 9.00
C PHE A 113 -4.07 -1.73 8.60
N LEU A 114 -4.21 -0.44 8.86
CA LEU A 114 -5.40 0.33 8.46
C LEU A 114 -5.55 0.35 6.93
N TRP A 115 -4.44 0.53 6.22
CA TRP A 115 -4.42 0.44 4.77
C TRP A 115 -4.85 -0.94 4.29
N SER A 116 -4.31 -2.02 4.88
CA SER A 116 -4.66 -3.40 4.54
C SER A 116 -6.15 -3.64 4.75
N LEU A 117 -6.72 -3.18 5.87
CA LEU A 117 -8.14 -3.30 6.14
C LEU A 117 -8.98 -2.54 5.10
N ALA A 118 -8.58 -1.31 4.77
CA ALA A 118 -9.24 -0.49 3.76
C ALA A 118 -9.20 -1.16 2.38
N TYR A 119 -8.04 -1.67 1.97
CA TYR A 119 -7.85 -2.37 0.71
C TYR A 119 -8.70 -3.66 0.67
N LEU A 120 -8.67 -4.48 1.72
CA LEU A 120 -9.49 -5.69 1.81
C LEU A 120 -10.99 -5.39 1.68
N PHE A 121 -11.48 -4.33 2.33
CA PHE A 121 -12.86 -3.89 2.19
C PHE A 121 -13.17 -3.39 0.79
N LEU A 122 -12.22 -2.70 0.15
CA LEU A 122 -12.38 -2.19 -1.21
C LEU A 122 -12.51 -3.35 -2.19
N THR A 123 -11.56 -4.30 -2.15
CA THR A 123 -11.56 -5.50 -2.97
C THR A 123 -12.82 -6.35 -2.76
N LYS A 124 -13.25 -6.54 -1.50
CA LYS A 124 -14.52 -7.23 -1.19
C LYS A 124 -15.75 -6.50 -1.72
N SER A 125 -15.76 -5.17 -1.67
CA SER A 125 -16.88 -4.36 -2.17
C SER A 125 -17.00 -4.48 -3.69
N ILE A 126 -15.88 -4.36 -4.42
CA ILE A 126 -15.86 -4.50 -5.88
C ILE A 126 -16.25 -5.93 -6.29
N ALA A 127 -15.64 -6.95 -5.69
CA ALA A 127 -15.98 -8.35 -5.99
C ALA A 127 -17.46 -8.66 -5.73
N LYS A 128 -18.04 -8.13 -4.64
CA LYS A 128 -19.46 -8.28 -4.34
C LYS A 128 -20.37 -7.58 -5.35
N ASP A 129 -19.99 -6.38 -5.81
CA ASP A 129 -20.74 -5.66 -6.84
C ASP A 129 -20.73 -6.43 -8.18
N LEU A 130 -19.65 -7.18 -8.47
CA LEU A 130 -19.48 -8.01 -9.66
C LEU A 130 -20.14 -9.40 -9.58
N ASP A 131 -20.42 -9.94 -8.38
CA ASP A 131 -21.00 -11.28 -8.23
C ASP A 131 -22.31 -11.46 -9.00
N VAL A 132 -23.07 -10.38 -9.20
CA VAL A 132 -24.35 -10.40 -9.90
C VAL A 132 -24.18 -10.12 -11.39
N THR A 133 -23.22 -9.28 -11.79
CA THR A 133 -23.09 -8.78 -13.17
C THR A 133 -22.03 -9.51 -13.99
N SER A 134 -20.93 -9.92 -13.37
CA SER A 134 -19.77 -10.54 -14.02
C SER A 134 -19.00 -11.44 -13.03
N PRO A 135 -19.54 -12.63 -12.70
CA PRO A 135 -18.95 -13.54 -11.71
C PRO A 135 -17.49 -13.93 -12.01
N GLU A 136 -17.12 -14.04 -13.29
CA GLU A 136 -15.74 -14.35 -13.69
C GLU A 136 -14.75 -13.24 -13.30
N LYS A 137 -15.12 -11.96 -13.48
CA LYS A 137 -14.30 -10.83 -13.03
C LYS A 137 -14.19 -10.80 -11.50
N ALA A 138 -15.28 -11.14 -10.79
CA ALA A 138 -15.25 -11.27 -9.34
C ALA A 138 -14.29 -12.38 -8.89
N ALA A 139 -14.26 -13.52 -9.59
CA ALA A 139 -13.33 -14.61 -9.33
C ALA A 139 -11.87 -14.19 -9.57
N LYS A 140 -11.59 -13.42 -10.64
CA LYS A 140 -10.24 -12.86 -10.89
C LYS A 140 -9.77 -11.98 -9.73
N ILE A 141 -10.61 -11.06 -9.25
CA ILE A 141 -10.30 -10.22 -8.09
C ILE A 141 -9.99 -11.07 -6.84
N ARG A 142 -10.79 -12.12 -6.57
CA ARG A 142 -10.53 -13.02 -5.44
C ARG A 142 -9.31 -13.92 -5.63
N SER A 143 -8.86 -14.08 -6.86
CA SER A 143 -7.67 -14.87 -7.20
C SER A 143 -6.36 -14.11 -6.99
N MET A 144 -6.43 -12.78 -6.88
CA MET A 144 -5.29 -11.89 -6.68
C MET A 144 -4.45 -12.32 -5.46
N PRO A 145 -3.13 -12.43 -5.59
CA PRO A 145 -2.23 -12.73 -4.48
C PRO A 145 -2.44 -11.88 -3.22
N PRO A 146 -2.55 -10.54 -3.27
CA PRO A 146 -2.83 -9.74 -2.07
C PRO A 146 -4.16 -10.10 -1.41
N TYR A 147 -5.23 -10.34 -2.19
CA TYR A 147 -6.52 -10.74 -1.63
C TYR A 147 -6.43 -12.08 -0.88
N LYS A 148 -5.77 -13.08 -1.47
CA LYS A 148 -5.57 -14.39 -0.84
C LYS A 148 -4.74 -14.28 0.43
N PHE A 149 -3.65 -13.52 0.39
CA PHE A 149 -2.81 -13.29 1.55
C PHE A 149 -3.59 -12.66 2.71
N MET A 150 -4.28 -11.54 2.44
CA MET A 150 -5.01 -10.77 3.44
C MET A 150 -6.26 -11.45 4.00
N THR A 151 -6.82 -12.43 3.28
CA THR A 151 -7.93 -13.28 3.77
C THR A 151 -7.47 -14.56 4.46
N SER A 152 -6.18 -14.90 4.37
CA SER A 152 -5.60 -16.08 5.01
C SER A 152 -5.27 -15.83 6.48
N ILE A 153 -5.07 -16.90 7.25
CA ILE A 153 -4.57 -16.84 8.63
C ILE A 153 -3.13 -16.33 8.71
N LEU A 154 -2.37 -16.35 7.60
CA LEU A 154 -1.00 -15.87 7.57
C LEU A 154 -0.92 -14.35 7.77
N PHE A 155 -1.92 -13.60 7.33
CA PHE A 155 -1.94 -12.15 7.49
C PHE A 155 -1.93 -11.69 8.97
N PRO A 156 -2.87 -12.11 9.83
CA PRO A 156 -2.81 -11.74 11.25
C PRO A 156 -1.57 -12.30 11.95
N ILE A 157 -1.07 -13.48 11.54
CA ILE A 157 0.21 -14.01 12.05
C ILE A 157 1.36 -13.08 11.68
N ALA A 158 1.45 -12.62 10.44
CA ALA A 158 2.50 -11.73 9.97
C ALA A 158 2.49 -10.40 10.74
N ILE A 159 1.31 -9.82 10.98
CA ILE A 159 1.17 -8.59 11.80
C ILE A 159 1.64 -8.83 13.24
N ILE A 160 1.26 -9.95 13.87
CA ILE A 160 1.70 -10.28 15.23
C ILE A 160 3.22 -10.48 15.27
N VAL A 161 3.77 -11.23 14.31
CA VAL A 161 5.22 -11.48 14.21
C VAL A 161 5.98 -10.17 14.03
N ALA A 162 5.53 -9.29 13.13
CA ALA A 162 6.14 -7.97 12.93
C ALA A 162 6.06 -7.12 14.21
N THR A 163 4.91 -7.07 14.87
CA THR A 163 4.71 -6.31 16.13
C THR A 163 5.63 -6.81 17.24
N VAL A 164 5.78 -8.13 17.38
CA VAL A 164 6.68 -8.74 18.37
C VAL A 164 8.14 -8.49 17.99
N ALA A 165 8.51 -8.59 16.70
CA ALA A 165 9.86 -8.35 16.23
C ALA A 165 10.31 -6.90 16.53
N VAL A 166 9.45 -5.91 16.31
CA VAL A 166 9.71 -4.49 16.61
C VAL A 166 10.04 -4.26 18.08
N TYR A 167 9.46 -5.04 18.99
CA TYR A 167 9.78 -4.92 20.42
C TYR A 167 11.27 -5.20 20.70
N PHE A 168 11.83 -6.20 20.02
CA PHE A 168 13.23 -6.63 20.19
C PHE A 168 14.20 -5.86 19.29
N PHE A 169 13.78 -5.53 18.07
CA PHE A 169 14.60 -4.86 17.06
C PHE A 169 13.68 -3.95 16.22
N PRO A 170 13.57 -2.65 16.54
CA PRO A 170 12.66 -1.72 15.87
C PRO A 170 12.77 -1.70 14.34
N PRO A 171 13.96 -1.71 13.71
CA PRO A 171 14.06 -1.73 12.25
C PRO A 171 13.44 -2.97 11.58
N SER A 172 13.10 -4.02 12.34
CA SER A 172 12.48 -5.24 11.80
C SER A 172 11.15 -5.01 11.11
N GLY A 173 10.33 -4.05 11.53
CA GLY A 173 9.01 -3.86 10.91
C GLY A 173 9.13 -3.38 9.45
N LEU A 174 9.98 -2.39 9.18
CA LEU A 174 10.31 -1.92 7.84
C LEU A 174 10.98 -3.01 7.01
N LEU A 175 11.88 -3.79 7.59
CA LEU A 175 12.54 -4.90 6.90
C LEU A 175 11.53 -5.99 6.49
N LEU A 176 10.65 -6.41 7.40
CA LEU A 176 9.63 -7.42 7.12
C LEU A 176 8.63 -6.90 6.09
N THR A 177 8.22 -5.64 6.20
CA THR A 177 7.35 -4.97 5.22
C THR A 177 8.01 -4.92 3.85
N PHE A 178 9.30 -4.59 3.78
CA PHE A 178 10.04 -4.57 2.52
C PHE A 178 10.09 -5.95 1.87
N LEU A 179 10.39 -7.00 2.63
CA LEU A 179 10.42 -8.38 2.11
C LEU A 179 9.04 -8.82 1.60
N GLU A 180 7.98 -8.50 2.33
CA GLU A 180 6.60 -8.76 1.91
C GLU A 180 6.28 -8.03 0.60
N LEU A 181 6.66 -6.76 0.48
CA LEU A 181 6.43 -5.95 -0.71
C LEU A 181 7.20 -6.43 -1.93
N ILE A 182 8.45 -6.83 -1.75
CA ILE A 182 9.24 -7.44 -2.82
C ILE A 182 8.55 -8.73 -3.29
N TYR A 183 8.12 -9.59 -2.36
CA TYR A 183 7.36 -10.78 -2.71
C TYR A 183 6.08 -10.44 -3.51
N MET A 184 5.31 -9.44 -3.06
CA MET A 184 4.08 -9.03 -3.76
C MET A 184 4.35 -8.37 -5.12
N ALA A 185 5.43 -7.60 -5.26
CA ALA A 185 5.79 -6.94 -6.51
C ALA A 185 6.11 -7.94 -7.62
N PHE A 186 6.71 -9.09 -7.27
CA PHE A 186 6.98 -10.17 -8.21
C PHE A 186 5.81 -11.16 -8.38
N ASN A 187 4.92 -11.25 -7.40
CA ASN A 187 3.77 -12.14 -7.40
C ASN A 187 2.49 -11.38 -7.74
N THR A 188 2.41 -10.84 -8.96
CA THR A 188 1.23 -10.16 -9.49
C THR A 188 0.31 -11.10 -10.27
N THR A 189 -0.92 -10.66 -10.55
CA THR A 189 -1.88 -11.48 -11.30
C THR A 189 -1.42 -11.66 -12.75
N PRO A 190 -1.38 -12.87 -13.34
CA PRO A 190 -0.75 -13.08 -14.65
C PRO A 190 -1.34 -12.30 -15.84
N ASP A 191 -2.57 -11.81 -15.73
CA ASP A 191 -3.25 -11.03 -16.78
C ASP A 191 -3.35 -9.54 -16.46
N SER A 192 -2.65 -9.05 -15.42
CA SER A 192 -2.78 -7.67 -14.97
C SER A 192 -2.17 -6.61 -15.89
N ASP A 193 -1.36 -7.02 -16.86
CA ASP A 193 -0.80 -6.18 -17.93
C ASP A 193 -1.62 -6.25 -19.24
N ARG A 194 -2.65 -7.10 -19.31
CA ARG A 194 -3.39 -7.43 -20.55
C ARG A 194 -4.88 -7.15 -20.47
N ILE A 195 -5.32 -6.25 -19.58
CA ILE A 195 -6.73 -5.87 -19.55
C ILE A 195 -7.04 -5.02 -20.78
N GLU A 196 -7.64 -5.64 -21.79
CA GLU A 196 -8.21 -4.96 -22.95
C GLU A 196 -9.38 -4.07 -22.51
N GLY A 197 -9.36 -2.78 -22.89
CA GLY A 197 -10.41 -1.80 -22.58
C GLY A 197 -9.95 -0.45 -22.00
N MET A 198 -8.67 -0.09 -22.16
CA MET A 198 -8.12 1.21 -21.74
C MET A 198 -8.15 2.29 -22.84
N GLU A 199 -9.05 2.17 -23.82
CA GLU A 199 -9.41 3.26 -24.75
C GLU A 199 -10.80 3.83 -24.42
#